data_AF-A0A452ZHN0-F1
#
_entry.id   AF-A0A452ZHN0-F1
#
_cell.length_a   1.000
_cell.length_b   1.000
_cell.length_c   1.000
_cell.angle_alpha   90.00
_cell.angle_beta   90.00
_cell.angle_gamma   90.00
#
_symmetry.space_group_name_H-M   'P 1'
#
loop_
_entity.id
_entity.type
_entity.pdbx_description
1 polymer ?
#
loop_
_entity_poly.entity_id
_entity_poly.type
_entity_poly.pdbx_seq_one_letter_code
_entity_poly.pdbx_strand_id
1 'polypeptide(L)'
;MPPNSRPRLRVGFATQMARQQRMLETNSTEQTSETPTMDSWADVAASIDRDSMEPSCYERIAALRSIGDQCVYADEFRLLLQKKNAPICYVWFEPTPWMDITQGLLKTIYVNKMVKAGYIVKILIADWFAQRNHRICSNKYVIRKIGCYNIEMWKAAGMDL
;
A
#
# COMPACT_ATOMS: atom_id res chain seq x y z
N MET A 1 -33.88 53.70 -36.91
CA MET A 1 -32.92 52.84 -36.17
C MET A 1 -31.95 53.73 -35.42
N PRO A 2 -31.93 53.74 -34.08
CA PRO A 2 -30.98 54.52 -33.28
C PRO A 2 -29.73 53.70 -32.88
N PRO A 3 -28.67 54.34 -32.33
CA PRO A 3 -27.28 54.04 -32.67
C PRO A 3 -26.46 53.33 -31.58
N ASN A 4 -25.26 52.90 -32.01
CA ASN A 4 -24.08 52.44 -31.27
C ASN A 4 -23.90 53.01 -29.85
N SER A 5 -23.82 52.14 -28.85
CA SER A 5 -23.39 52.47 -27.49
C SER A 5 -22.40 51.42 -26.96
N ARG A 6 -21.13 51.83 -26.79
CA ARG A 6 -20.08 51.04 -26.11
C ARG A 6 -20.40 50.97 -24.61
N PRO A 7 -20.32 49.80 -23.95
CA PRO A 7 -20.50 49.74 -22.51
C PRO A 7 -19.23 50.21 -21.78
N ARG A 8 -19.41 51.16 -20.86
CA ARG A 8 -18.40 51.58 -19.87
C ARG A 8 -18.18 50.43 -18.87
N LEU A 9 -16.93 49.99 -18.72
CA LEU A 9 -16.51 49.03 -17.69
C LEU A 9 -16.71 49.64 -16.30
N ARG A 10 -17.62 49.04 -15.52
CA ARG A 10 -17.79 49.30 -14.09
C ARG A 10 -16.54 48.82 -13.36
N VAL A 11 -15.72 49.75 -12.89
CA VAL A 11 -14.59 49.51 -11.98
C VAL A 11 -15.19 49.09 -10.63
N GLY A 12 -15.48 47.80 -10.48
CA GLY A 12 -16.11 47.27 -9.27
C GLY A 12 -15.93 45.77 -9.02
N PHE A 13 -15.45 45.01 -10.01
CA PHE A 13 -15.26 43.55 -9.87
C PHE A 13 -13.84 43.15 -9.43
N ALA A 14 -12.81 43.95 -9.72
CA ALA A 14 -11.43 43.64 -9.34
C ALA A 14 -11.22 43.67 -7.81
N THR A 15 -11.92 44.55 -7.10
CA THR A 15 -11.78 44.72 -5.65
C THR A 15 -12.45 43.59 -4.85
N GLN A 16 -13.46 42.93 -5.44
CA GLN A 16 -14.15 41.80 -4.79
C GLN A 16 -13.36 40.50 -4.92
N MET A 17 -12.68 40.27 -6.04
CA MET A 17 -11.79 39.13 -6.25
C MET A 17 -10.54 39.20 -5.35
N ALA A 18 -9.95 40.38 -5.19
CA ALA A 18 -8.81 40.59 -4.31
C ALA A 18 -9.16 40.38 -2.82
N ARG A 19 -10.43 40.58 -2.44
CA ARG A 19 -10.93 40.33 -1.07
C ARG A 19 -11.24 38.85 -0.84
N GLN A 20 -11.68 38.13 -1.87
CA GLN A 20 -11.85 36.67 -1.82
C GLN A 20 -10.52 35.91 -1.81
N GLN A 21 -9.51 36.37 -2.56
CA GLN A 21 -8.17 35.77 -2.54
C GLN A 21 -7.47 35.97 -1.18
N ARG A 22 -7.61 37.16 -0.57
CA ARG A 22 -7.06 37.42 0.77
C ARG A 22 -7.72 36.56 1.87
N MET A 23 -9.02 36.26 1.76
CA MET A 23 -9.70 35.35 2.70
C MET A 23 -9.32 33.87 2.50
N LEU A 24 -8.90 33.46 1.29
CA LEU A 24 -8.38 32.11 1.02
C LEU A 24 -6.96 31.93 1.59
N GLU A 25 -6.12 32.97 1.49
CA GLU A 25 -4.75 32.96 2.01
C GLU A 25 -4.71 33.00 3.55
N THR A 26 -5.62 33.73 4.21
CA THR A 26 -5.70 33.78 5.68
C THR A 26 -6.28 32.51 6.31
N ASN A 27 -7.00 31.69 5.55
CA ASN A 27 -7.51 30.39 6.03
C ASN A 27 -6.47 29.26 5.87
N SER A 28 -5.28 29.58 5.36
CA SER A 28 -4.18 28.64 5.14
C SER A 28 -3.06 28.73 6.19
N THR A 29 -3.22 29.53 7.26
CA THR A 29 -2.16 29.76 8.26
C THR A 29 -2.52 29.41 9.71
N GLU A 30 -3.73 28.95 10.03
CA GLU A 30 -4.07 28.48 11.38
C GLU A 30 -4.92 27.22 11.35
N GLN A 31 -4.26 26.07 11.28
CA GLN A 31 -4.76 24.80 11.85
C GLN A 31 -3.55 23.87 12.07
N THR A 32 -2.83 24.11 13.16
CA THR A 32 -2.00 23.10 13.81
C THR A 32 -2.94 22.09 14.49
N SER A 33 -3.33 21.05 13.77
CA SER A 33 -3.78 19.80 14.37
C SER A 33 -2.63 18.80 14.23
N GLU A 34 -2.08 18.41 15.37
CA GLU A 34 -0.99 17.44 15.50
C GLU A 34 -1.30 16.18 14.70
N THR A 35 -0.59 16.01 13.58
CA THR A 35 -0.51 14.73 12.89
C THR A 35 0.44 13.84 13.69
N PRO A 36 0.04 12.64 14.13
CA PRO A 36 0.98 11.73 14.78
C PRO A 36 1.94 11.25 13.70
N THR A 37 3.18 11.70 13.77
CA THR A 37 4.30 11.19 12.99
C THR A 37 4.55 9.74 13.41
N MET A 38 3.88 8.79 12.75
CA MET A 38 4.21 7.36 12.83
C MET A 38 5.45 7.08 11.97
N ASP A 39 6.62 7.50 12.45
CA ASP A 39 7.92 7.10 11.89
C ASP A 39 8.90 6.82 13.03
N SER A 40 8.57 5.80 13.81
CA SER A 40 9.53 5.14 14.69
C SER A 40 9.40 3.64 14.51
N TRP A 41 10.43 3.05 13.91
CA TRP A 41 10.56 1.60 13.72
C TRP A 41 10.51 0.83 15.04
N ALA A 42 10.78 1.50 16.17
CA ALA A 42 10.70 0.93 17.51
C ALA A 42 9.25 0.73 17.98
N ASP A 43 8.32 1.61 17.58
CA ASP A 43 6.95 1.60 18.10
C ASP A 43 6.10 0.52 17.43
N VAL A 44 6.34 0.26 16.14
CA VAL A 44 5.75 -0.88 15.42
C VAL A 44 6.24 -2.20 16.01
N ALA A 45 7.53 -2.29 16.36
CA ALA A 45 8.10 -3.48 17.00
C ALA A 45 7.57 -3.68 18.43
N ALA A 46 7.32 -2.60 19.18
CA ALA A 46 6.83 -2.64 20.55
C ALA A 46 5.33 -3.01 20.66
N SER A 47 4.53 -2.74 19.62
CA SER A 47 3.10 -3.11 19.61
C SER A 47 2.83 -4.60 19.33
N ILE A 48 3.86 -5.37 18.98
CA ILE A 48 3.79 -6.83 18.80
C ILE A 48 4.21 -7.51 20.11
N ASP A 49 3.55 -7.17 21.22
CA ASP A 49 3.64 -7.95 22.45
C ASP A 49 2.39 -8.83 22.51
N ARG A 50 2.36 -9.85 21.63
CA ARG A 50 1.39 -10.95 21.72
C ARG A 50 2.07 -12.07 22.47
N ASP A 51 1.42 -12.53 23.53
CA ASP A 51 1.71 -13.68 24.40
C ASP A 51 1.65 -15.03 23.64
N SER A 52 2.26 -15.08 22.45
CA SER A 52 2.36 -16.26 21.61
C SER A 52 3.81 -16.72 21.62
N MET A 53 4.02 -17.95 22.08
CA MET A 53 5.31 -18.65 22.01
C MET A 53 5.96 -18.41 20.64
N GLU A 54 7.12 -17.74 20.63
CA GLU A 54 7.85 -17.45 19.40
C GLU A 54 8.11 -18.75 18.64
N PRO A 55 7.66 -18.88 17.37
CA PRO A 55 7.79 -20.12 16.64
C PRO A 55 9.27 -20.47 16.48
N SER A 56 9.61 -21.71 16.80
CA SER A 56 10.98 -22.22 16.71
C SER A 56 11.50 -22.13 15.28
N CYS A 57 12.82 -22.02 15.11
CA CYS A 57 13.46 -21.99 13.78
C CYS A 57 12.97 -23.13 12.87
N TYR A 58 12.74 -24.32 13.42
CA TYR A 58 12.23 -25.46 12.66
C TYR A 58 10.79 -25.26 12.17
N GLU A 59 9.90 -24.75 13.02
CA GLU A 59 8.50 -24.45 12.64
C GLU A 59 8.43 -23.37 11.56
N ARG A 60 9.29 -22.35 11.66
CA ARG A 60 9.39 -21.30 10.66
C ARG A 60 9.83 -21.84 9.29
N ILE A 61 10.78 -22.78 9.27
CA ILE A 61 11.22 -23.47 8.04
C ILE A 61 10.11 -24.35 7.48
N ALA A 62 9.43 -25.12 8.34
CA ALA A 62 8.34 -26.00 7.94
C ALA A 62 7.17 -25.20 7.33
N ALA A 63 6.87 -24.01 7.87
CA ALA A 63 5.86 -23.11 7.33
C ALA A 63 6.15 -22.73 5.88
N LEU A 64 7.38 -22.29 5.55
CA LEU A 64 7.74 -21.94 4.18
C LEU A 64 7.82 -23.15 3.23
N ARG A 65 8.36 -24.28 3.71
CA ARG A 65 8.42 -25.52 2.91
C ARG A 65 7.05 -26.07 2.53
N SER A 66 6.02 -25.77 3.32
CA SER A 66 4.66 -26.15 2.96
C SER A 66 4.01 -25.25 1.90
N ILE A 67 4.63 -24.10 1.59
CA ILE A 67 4.14 -23.13 0.60
C ILE A 67 4.90 -23.31 -0.72
N GLY A 68 6.22 -23.41 -0.65
CA GLY A 68 7.10 -23.54 -1.81
C GLY A 68 7.60 -24.96 -1.99
N ASP A 69 7.53 -25.44 -3.24
CA ASP A 69 8.04 -26.76 -3.63
C ASP A 69 9.58 -26.85 -3.54
N GLN A 70 10.26 -25.74 -3.86
CA GLN A 70 11.72 -25.67 -3.89
C GLN A 70 12.27 -24.67 -2.88
N CYS A 71 13.34 -25.06 -2.19
CA CYS A 71 14.10 -24.22 -1.29
C CYS A 71 15.57 -24.21 -1.74
N VAL A 72 16.03 -23.07 -2.23
CA VAL A 72 17.44 -22.88 -2.63
C VAL A 72 18.24 -22.47 -1.39
N TYR A 73 19.42 -23.05 -1.19
CA TYR A 73 20.32 -22.77 -0.07
C TYR A 73 19.69 -22.97 1.33
N ALA A 74 19.18 -24.17 1.59
CA ALA A 74 18.52 -24.49 2.87
C ALA A 74 19.40 -24.26 4.11
N ASP A 75 20.73 -24.43 4.00
CA ASP A 75 21.65 -24.22 5.12
C ASP A 75 21.88 -22.73 5.41
N GLU A 76 22.00 -21.89 4.39
CA GLU A 76 22.06 -20.43 4.55
C GLU A 76 20.77 -19.87 5.13
N PHE A 77 19.63 -20.45 4.73
CA PHE A 77 18.33 -20.07 5.25
C PHE A 77 18.21 -20.36 6.76
N ARG A 78 18.70 -21.52 7.22
CA ARG A 78 18.77 -21.83 8.67
C ARG A 78 19.62 -20.82 9.43
N LEU A 79 20.79 -20.46 8.89
CA LEU A 79 21.67 -19.45 9.49
C LEU A 79 21.02 -18.07 9.54
N LEU A 80 20.24 -17.69 8.51
CA LEU A 80 19.49 -16.44 8.49
C LEU A 80 18.47 -16.38 9.63
N LEU A 81 17.71 -17.46 9.84
CA LEU A 81 16.70 -17.55 10.89
C LEU A 81 17.30 -17.55 12.30
N GLN A 82 18.53 -18.06 12.47
CA GLN A 82 19.23 -17.98 13.75
C GLN A 82 19.73 -16.56 14.06
N LYS A 83 20.03 -15.75 13.04
CA LYS A 83 20.58 -14.40 13.20
C LYS A 83 19.52 -13.30 13.23
N LYS A 84 18.35 -13.52 12.63
CA LYS A 84 17.30 -12.51 12.48
C LYS A 84 15.98 -13.00 13.07
N ASN A 85 15.47 -12.26 14.05
CA ASN A 85 14.21 -12.56 14.71
C ASN A 85 12.98 -12.39 13.78
N ALA A 86 13.01 -11.41 12.86
CA ALA A 86 11.91 -11.13 11.94
C ALA A 86 12.43 -10.95 10.49
N PRO A 87 12.74 -12.05 9.78
CA PRO A 87 13.15 -12.01 8.38
C PRO A 87 12.04 -11.44 7.48
N ILE A 88 12.45 -10.72 6.41
CA ILE A 88 11.52 -10.11 5.45
C ILE A 88 11.35 -11.05 4.25
N CYS A 89 10.10 -11.36 3.92
CA CYS A 89 9.71 -12.11 2.73
C CYS A 89 9.06 -11.16 1.72
N TYR A 90 9.59 -11.11 0.50
CA TYR A 90 8.98 -10.35 -0.59
C TYR A 90 8.08 -11.24 -1.44
N VAL A 91 6.87 -10.76 -1.70
CA VAL A 91 5.88 -11.44 -2.53
C VAL A 91 5.60 -10.56 -3.74
N TRP A 92 5.97 -11.03 -4.92
CA TRP A 92 5.69 -10.34 -6.17
C TRP A 92 4.24 -10.50 -6.60
N PHE A 93 3.63 -9.42 -7.10
CA PHE A 93 2.29 -9.44 -7.67
C PHE A 93 2.11 -8.43 -8.80
N GLU A 94 1.60 -8.88 -9.95
CA GLU A 94 1.14 -8.00 -11.03
C GLU A 94 -0.35 -7.71 -10.84
N PRO A 95 -0.77 -6.44 -10.68
CA PRO A 95 -2.16 -6.09 -10.46
C PRO A 95 -3.04 -6.55 -11.62
N THR A 96 -4.19 -7.15 -11.31
CA THR A 96 -5.12 -7.66 -12.32
C THR A 96 -6.56 -7.25 -12.00
N PRO A 97 -7.34 -6.80 -13.01
CA PRO A 97 -8.75 -6.46 -12.81
C PRO A 97 -9.59 -7.69 -12.47
N TRP A 98 -9.17 -8.88 -12.92
CA TRP A 98 -9.80 -10.16 -12.58
C TRP A 98 -8.81 -10.97 -11.77
N MET A 99 -9.05 -11.03 -10.46
CA MET A 99 -8.21 -11.77 -9.53
C MET A 99 -8.68 -13.22 -9.47
N ASP A 100 -7.81 -14.13 -9.88
CA ASP A 100 -8.08 -15.56 -9.80
C ASP A 100 -8.06 -16.05 -8.33
N ILE A 101 -8.69 -17.19 -8.07
CA ILE A 101 -8.76 -17.80 -6.72
C ILE A 101 -7.35 -18.02 -6.14
N THR A 102 -6.38 -18.35 -6.98
CA THR A 102 -4.98 -18.55 -6.56
C THR A 102 -4.30 -17.24 -6.17
N GLN A 103 -4.62 -16.15 -6.86
CA GLN A 103 -4.08 -14.83 -6.58
C GLN A 103 -4.73 -14.16 -5.37
N GLY A 104 -6.02 -14.42 -5.15
CA GLY A 104 -6.77 -13.94 -3.99
C GLY A 104 -6.61 -14.84 -2.78
N LEU A 105 -7.33 -15.96 -2.78
CA LEU A 105 -7.50 -16.82 -1.62
C LEU A 105 -6.22 -17.59 -1.27
N LEU A 106 -5.61 -18.27 -2.24
CA LEU A 106 -4.42 -19.08 -1.95
C LEU A 106 -3.24 -18.19 -1.49
N LYS A 107 -3.07 -17.03 -2.13
CA LYS A 107 -2.07 -16.04 -1.70
C LYS A 107 -2.32 -15.57 -0.28
N THR A 108 -3.58 -15.31 0.10
CA THR A 108 -3.98 -14.95 1.47
C THR A 108 -3.57 -16.02 2.48
N ILE A 109 -3.85 -17.30 2.19
CA ILE A 109 -3.46 -18.42 3.05
C ILE A 109 -1.94 -18.46 3.24
N TYR A 110 -1.17 -18.28 2.17
CA TYR A 110 0.29 -18.30 2.22
C TYR A 110 0.87 -17.13 2.99
N VAL A 111 0.37 -15.92 2.75
CA VAL A 111 0.81 -14.71 3.47
C VAL A 111 0.50 -14.85 4.95
N ASN A 112 -0.71 -15.23 5.32
CA ASN A 112 -1.09 -15.42 6.73
C ASN A 112 -0.25 -16.49 7.41
N LYS A 113 0.11 -17.57 6.69
CA LYS A 113 0.98 -18.61 7.23
C LYS A 113 2.41 -18.10 7.49
N MET A 114 2.92 -17.23 6.63
CA MET A 114 4.21 -16.55 6.83
C MET A 114 4.13 -15.57 8.01
N VAL A 115 3.11 -14.72 8.07
CA VAL A 115 2.94 -13.76 9.18
C VAL A 115 2.84 -14.49 10.53
N LYS A 116 2.04 -15.56 10.62
CA LYS A 116 1.93 -16.39 11.84
C LYS A 116 3.23 -17.09 12.24
N ALA A 117 4.12 -17.35 11.28
CA ALA A 117 5.44 -17.92 11.53
C ALA A 117 6.51 -16.84 11.87
N GLY A 118 6.13 -15.58 12.09
CA GLY A 118 7.04 -14.52 12.50
C GLY A 118 7.83 -13.87 11.35
N TYR A 119 7.35 -14.01 10.10
CA TYR A 119 7.94 -13.31 8.96
C TYR A 119 7.25 -11.97 8.71
N ILE A 120 8.04 -10.97 8.34
CA ILE A 120 7.52 -9.70 7.82
C ILE A 120 7.29 -9.87 6.32
N VAL A 121 6.04 -9.85 5.87
CA VAL A 121 5.72 -10.03 4.45
C VAL A 121 5.53 -8.67 3.78
N LYS A 122 6.24 -8.45 2.67
CA LYS A 122 6.10 -7.26 1.82
C LYS A 122 5.60 -7.66 0.44
N ILE A 123 4.36 -7.28 0.12
CA ILE A 123 3.78 -7.51 -1.21
C ILE A 123 4.21 -6.37 -2.13
N LEU A 124 4.95 -6.71 -3.19
CA LEU A 124 5.41 -5.79 -4.21
C LEU A 124 4.42 -5.79 -5.37
N ILE A 125 3.59 -4.75 -5.43
CA ILE A 125 2.62 -4.56 -6.51
C ILE A 125 3.34 -3.90 -7.70
N ALA A 126 3.44 -4.63 -8.79
CA ALA A 126 4.21 -4.29 -9.97
C ALA A 126 3.42 -3.46 -10.99
N ASP A 127 2.95 -2.28 -10.60
CA ASP A 127 2.15 -1.39 -11.45
C ASP A 127 2.85 -0.99 -12.76
N TRP A 128 4.15 -0.68 -12.69
CA TRP A 128 4.94 -0.36 -13.87
C TRP A 128 5.06 -1.53 -14.84
N PHE A 129 5.17 -2.76 -14.33
CA PHE A 129 5.25 -3.95 -15.17
C PHE A 129 3.90 -4.27 -15.81
N ALA A 130 2.80 -4.11 -15.06
CA ALA A 130 1.44 -4.26 -15.59
C ALA A 130 1.16 -3.32 -16.78
N GLN A 131 1.83 -2.17 -16.85
CA GLN A 131 1.69 -1.25 -18.00
C GLN A 131 2.11 -1.87 -19.34
N ARG A 132 2.99 -2.89 -19.32
CA ARG A 132 3.45 -3.61 -20.51
C ARG A 132 2.52 -4.75 -20.92
N ASN A 133 1.56 -5.13 -20.07
CA ASN A 133 0.66 -6.23 -20.34
C ASN A 133 -0.48 -5.73 -21.23
N HIS A 134 -0.56 -6.21 -22.48
CA HIS A 134 -1.60 -5.80 -23.43
C HIS A 134 -3.04 -6.10 -22.97
N ARG A 135 -3.21 -6.99 -21.98
CA ARG A 135 -4.52 -7.32 -21.39
C ARG A 135 -4.99 -6.29 -20.36
N ILE A 136 -4.06 -5.50 -19.83
CA ILE A 136 -4.31 -4.48 -18.81
C ILE A 136 -4.05 -3.12 -19.47
N CYS A 137 -5.01 -2.21 -19.34
CA CYS A 137 -4.91 -0.89 -19.97
C CYS A 137 -3.57 -0.20 -19.65
N SER A 138 -2.91 0.42 -20.64
CA SER A 138 -1.63 1.12 -20.46
C SER A 138 -1.71 2.42 -19.64
N ASN A 139 -2.90 2.77 -19.12
CA ASN A 139 -3.12 3.93 -18.28
C ASN A 139 -2.72 3.65 -16.82
N LYS A 140 -1.67 4.33 -16.35
CA LYS A 140 -1.12 4.19 -14.99
C LYS A 140 -2.15 4.42 -13.88
N TYR A 141 -3.08 5.36 -14.07
CA TYR A 141 -4.12 5.65 -13.09
C TYR A 141 -5.09 4.47 -12.93
N VAL A 142 -5.44 3.83 -14.05
CA VAL A 142 -6.29 2.64 -14.05
C VAL A 142 -5.58 1.47 -13.38
N ILE A 143 -4.30 1.26 -13.69
CA ILE A 143 -3.49 0.21 -13.07
C ILE A 143 -3.39 0.41 -11.55
N ARG A 144 -3.19 1.66 -11.09
CA ARG A 144 -3.15 1.96 -9.66
C ARG A 144 -4.48 1.67 -8.98
N LYS A 145 -5.61 2.02 -9.62
CA LYS A 145 -6.94 1.67 -9.14
C LYS A 145 -7.16 0.17 -9.04
N ILE A 146 -6.70 -0.59 -10.04
CA ILE A 146 -6.73 -2.05 -10.02
C ILE A 146 -5.93 -2.55 -8.82
N GLY A 147 -4.68 -2.09 -8.63
CA GLY A 147 -3.88 -2.46 -7.47
C GLY A 147 -4.57 -2.19 -6.12
N CYS A 148 -5.22 -1.03 -5.96
CA CYS A 148 -6.03 -0.74 -4.77
C CYS A 148 -7.21 -1.71 -4.61
N TYR A 149 -7.91 -2.03 -5.71
CA TYR A 149 -8.97 -3.05 -5.70
C TYR A 149 -8.43 -4.43 -5.28
N ASN A 150 -7.27 -4.87 -5.78
CA ASN A 150 -6.65 -6.13 -5.37
C ASN A 150 -6.32 -6.14 -3.86
N ILE A 151 -5.88 -5.02 -3.29
CA ILE A 151 -5.64 -4.89 -1.83
C ILE A 151 -6.95 -5.07 -1.05
N GLU A 152 -8.04 -4.42 -1.47
CA GLU A 152 -9.34 -4.57 -0.82
C GLU A 152 -9.87 -6.01 -0.91
N MET A 153 -9.61 -6.71 -2.01
CA MET A 153 -9.94 -8.13 -2.15
C MET A 153 -9.19 -9.00 -1.14
N TRP A 154 -7.90 -8.74 -0.89
CA TRP A 154 -7.14 -9.47 0.13
C TRP A 154 -7.59 -9.15 1.55
N LYS A 155 -7.96 -7.90 1.85
CA LYS A 155 -8.62 -7.54 3.11
C LYS A 155 -9.90 -8.34 3.31
N ALA A 156 -10.75 -8.38 2.29
CA ALA A 156 -12.01 -9.13 2.31
C ALA A 156 -11.80 -10.64 2.43
N ALA A 157 -10.71 -11.18 1.86
CA ALA A 157 -10.31 -12.58 2.01
C ALA A 157 -9.71 -12.92 3.39
N GLY A 158 -9.51 -11.93 4.26
CA GLY A 158 -8.96 -12.11 5.61
C GLY A 158 -7.43 -12.20 5.64
N MET A 159 -6.73 -11.48 4.75
CA MET A 159 -5.28 -11.33 4.82
C MET A 159 -4.89 -10.43 6.00
N ASP A 160 -3.89 -10.87 6.77
CA ASP A 160 -3.30 -10.11 7.88
C ASP A 160 -2.33 -9.07 7.28
N LEU A 161 -2.82 -7.85 7.08
CA LEU A 161 -2.14 -6.73 6.39
C LEU A 161 -1.60 -5.69 7.36
#